data_AF-A0A3E0R1T9-F1
#
_entry.id   AF-A0A3E0R1T9-F1
#
_cell.length_a   1.000
_cell.length_b   1.000
_cell.length_c   1.000
_cell.angle_alpha   90.00
_cell.angle_beta   90.00
_cell.angle_gamma   90.00
#
_symmetry.space_group_name_H-M   'P 1'
#
loop_
_entity.id
_entity.type
_entity.pdbx_description
1 polymer ?
#
loop_
_entity_poly.entity_id
_entity_poly.type
_entity_poly.pdbx_seq_one_letter_code
_entity_poly.pdbx_strand_id
1 'polypeptide(L)'
;MAKKKQQPMPDYIPSDEEVKWHNYCINKQIRISPIGINGEPNKWKIGISIGDHKKVHYAPSIYDRDTIWISVYEFMKYYYNKK
;
A
#
# COMPACT_ATOMS: atom_id res chain seq x y z
N MET A 1 -0.63 -4.87 31.74
CA MET A 1 -1.16 -4.77 30.37
C MET A 1 -0.14 -5.39 29.43
N ALA A 2 -0.39 -6.58 28.88
CA ALA A 2 0.53 -7.19 27.92
C ALA A 2 0.64 -6.26 26.71
N LYS A 3 1.83 -5.70 26.45
CA LYS A 3 2.12 -4.96 25.23
C LYS A 3 1.87 -5.94 24.07
N LYS A 4 0.77 -5.79 23.34
CA LYS A 4 0.57 -6.50 22.05
C LYS A 4 1.84 -6.23 21.24
N LYS A 5 2.65 -7.27 21.00
CA LYS A 5 3.84 -7.16 20.15
C LYS A 5 3.37 -6.62 18.81
N GLN A 6 3.75 -5.39 18.49
CA GLN A 6 3.54 -4.82 17.17
C GLN A 6 4.32 -5.71 16.21
N GLN A 7 3.63 -6.43 15.34
CA GLN A 7 4.27 -7.25 14.34
C GLN A 7 4.76 -6.29 13.24
N PRO A 8 6.08 -6.19 12.99
CA PRO A 8 6.61 -5.31 11.96
C PRO A 8 6.06 -5.72 10.59
N MET A 9 5.98 -4.74 9.67
CA MET A 9 5.62 -5.04 8.29
C MET A 9 6.59 -6.07 7.69
N PRO A 10 6.10 -6.94 6.80
CA PRO A 10 6.93 -7.90 6.10
C PRO A 10 7.91 -7.16 5.19
N ASP A 11 9.14 -7.67 5.15
CA ASP A 11 10.14 -7.22 4.18
C ASP A 11 9.70 -7.69 2.79
N TYR A 12 9.69 -6.77 1.82
CA TYR A 12 9.35 -7.08 0.44
C TYR A 12 10.43 -6.46 -0.45
N ILE A 13 10.98 -7.29 -1.34
CA ILE A 13 12.02 -6.88 -2.27
C ILE A 13 11.32 -6.55 -3.59
N PRO A 14 11.14 -5.25 -3.92
CA PRO A 14 10.53 -4.89 -5.20
C PRO A 14 11.46 -5.21 -6.38
N SER A 15 10.83 -5.58 -7.48
CA SER A 15 11.48 -5.73 -8.79
C SER A 15 11.76 -4.35 -9.43
N ASP A 16 12.65 -4.30 -10.42
CA ASP A 16 12.98 -3.04 -11.14
C ASP A 16 11.75 -2.37 -11.77
N GLU A 17 10.80 -3.17 -12.29
CA GLU A 17 9.53 -2.67 -12.82
C GLU A 17 8.65 -2.03 -11.75
N GLU A 18 8.59 -2.65 -10.57
CA GLU A 18 7.81 -2.17 -9.43
C GLU A 18 8.37 -0.85 -8.91
N VAL A 19 9.70 -0.72 -8.90
CA VAL A 19 10.38 0.56 -8.60
C VAL A 19 10.04 1.62 -9.63
N LYS A 20 9.95 1.29 -10.92
CA LYS A 20 9.49 2.23 -11.97
C LYS A 20 8.05 2.67 -11.74
N TRP A 21 7.14 1.75 -11.41
CA TRP A 21 5.75 2.09 -11.11
C TRP A 21 5.64 2.96 -9.86
N HIS A 22 6.43 2.65 -8.83
CA HIS A 22 6.50 3.44 -7.60
C HIS A 22 6.96 4.87 -7.87
N ASN A 23 8.07 5.02 -8.60
CA ASN A 23 8.60 6.33 -8.99
C ASN A 23 7.60 7.11 -9.84
N TYR A 24 6.90 6.44 -10.77
CA TYR A 24 5.85 7.08 -11.57
C TYR A 24 4.69 7.57 -10.71
N CYS A 25 4.22 6.75 -9.75
CA CYS A 25 3.17 7.15 -8.83
C CYS A 25 3.59 8.37 -8.00
N ILE A 26 4.81 8.40 -7.46
CA ILE A 26 5.35 9.55 -6.73
C ILE A 26 5.35 10.82 -7.61
N ASN A 27 5.88 10.73 -8.83
CA ASN A 27 5.92 11.86 -9.76
C ASN A 27 4.53 12.40 -10.11
N LYS A 28 3.53 11.51 -10.18
CA LYS A 28 2.13 11.87 -10.47
C LYS A 28 1.33 12.26 -9.21
N GLN A 29 2.01 12.43 -8.07
CA GLN A 29 1.38 12.72 -6.76
C GLN A 29 0.36 11.65 -6.32
N ILE A 30 0.61 10.40 -6.68
CA ILE A 30 -0.15 9.23 -6.25
C ILE A 30 0.61 8.57 -5.10
N ARG A 31 0.03 8.65 -3.91
CA ARG A 31 0.57 8.03 -2.69
C ARG A 31 -0.25 6.81 -2.34
N ILE A 32 0.35 5.63 -2.52
CA ILE A 32 -0.25 4.35 -2.16
C ILE A 32 0.51 3.86 -0.93
N SER A 33 -0.21 3.59 0.15
CA SER A 33 0.40 3.11 1.38
C SER A 33 -0.54 2.15 2.12
N PRO A 34 0.00 1.06 2.67
CA PRO A 34 -0.77 0.16 3.53
C PRO A 34 -1.03 0.83 4.89
N ILE A 35 -2.26 0.70 5.37
CA ILE A 35 -2.77 1.30 6.60
C ILE A 35 -3.24 0.15 7.49
N GLY A 36 -2.64 0.03 8.67
CA GLY A 36 -3.03 -0.99 9.65
C GLY A 36 -4.45 -0.77 10.16
N ILE A 37 -5.22 -1.84 10.31
CA ILE A 37 -6.55 -1.77 10.93
C ILE A 37 -6.37 -1.82 12.45
N ASN A 38 -6.91 -0.82 13.16
CA ASN A 38 -6.87 -0.81 14.61
C ASN A 38 -7.72 -1.97 15.18
N GLY A 39 -7.08 -2.87 15.92
CA GLY A 39 -7.72 -4.05 16.53
C GLY A 39 -7.34 -5.38 15.88
N GLU A 40 -6.92 -5.38 14.61
CA GLU A 40 -6.54 -6.58 13.86
C GLU A 40 -5.04 -6.60 13.50
N PRO A 41 -4.19 -7.15 14.39
CA PRO A 41 -2.78 -7.34 14.05
C PRO A 41 -2.71 -8.38 12.92
N ASN A 42 -2.19 -7.98 11.76
CA ASN A 42 -2.03 -8.74 10.50
C ASN A 42 -2.99 -8.36 9.38
N LYS A 43 -3.87 -7.39 9.60
CA LYS A 43 -4.74 -6.88 8.54
C LYS A 43 -4.43 -5.43 8.23
N TRP A 44 -4.26 -5.19 6.94
CA TRP A 44 -3.98 -3.88 6.38
C TRP A 44 -5.02 -3.54 5.31
N LYS A 45 -5.32 -2.26 5.19
CA LYS A 45 -6.07 -1.68 4.08
C LYS A 45 -5.11 -0.88 3.23
N ILE A 46 -5.33 -0.85 1.92
CA ILE A 46 -4.52 -0.01 1.03
C ILE A 46 -5.20 1.35 0.95
N GLY A 47 -4.50 2.38 1.40
CA GLY A 47 -4.88 3.78 1.22
C GLY A 47 -4.22 4.32 -0.04
N ILE A 48 -5.03 4.88 -0.94
CA ILE A 48 -4.61 5.48 -2.19
C ILE A 48 -5.01 6.94 -2.16
N SER A 49 -4.05 7.84 -2.27
CA SER A 49 -4.30 9.27 -2.38
C SER A 49 -3.72 9.80 -3.67
N ILE A 50 -4.48 10.61 -4.40
CA ILE A 50 -4.11 11.12 -5.73
C ILE A 50 -4.23 12.64 -5.71
N GLY A 51 -3.17 13.35 -6.10
CA GLY A 51 -3.17 14.80 -6.22
C GLY A 51 -2.97 15.51 -4.89
N ASP A 52 -3.94 16.34 -4.46
CA ASP A 52 -3.84 17.25 -3.30
C ASP A 52 -3.73 16.56 -1.92
N HIS A 53 -3.57 15.23 -1.87
CA HIS A 53 -3.47 14.41 -0.65
C HIS A 53 -4.67 14.51 0.32
N LYS A 54 -5.69 15.34 0.04
CA LYS A 54 -6.87 15.57 0.88
C LYS A 54 -7.85 14.40 0.89
N LYS A 55 -7.89 13.61 -0.18
CA LYS A 55 -8.78 12.45 -0.31
C LYS A 55 -7.94 11.19 -0.32
N VAL A 56 -8.16 10.36 0.70
CA VAL A 56 -7.60 9.00 0.78
C VAL A 56 -8.74 8.04 0.43
N HIS A 57 -8.60 7.36 -0.70
CA HIS A 57 -9.46 6.28 -1.10
C HIS A 57 -8.92 4.99 -0.50
N TYR A 58 -9.73 4.33 0.32
CA TYR A 58 -9.38 3.04 0.89
C TYR A 58 -9.89 1.95 -0.03
N ALA A 59 -9.04 0.97 -0.34
CA ALA A 59 -9.50 -0.26 -0.95
C ALA A 59 -10.53 -0.93 0.01
N PRO A 60 -11.65 -1.44 -0.52
CA PRO A 60 -12.63 -2.17 0.30
C PRO A 60 -12.08 -3.51 0.79
N SER A 61 -11.06 -4.05 0.11
CA SER A 61 -10.40 -5.30 0.46
C SER A 61 -9.49 -5.14 1.67
N ILE A 62 -9.49 -6.18 2.51
CA ILE A 62 -8.55 -6.34 3.61
C ILE A 62 -7.45 -7.28 3.12
N TYR A 63 -6.21 -6.88 3.35
CA TYR A 63 -5.03 -7.62 2.93
C TYR A 63 -4.26 -8.12 4.14
N ASP A 64 -3.72 -9.32 3.99
CA ASP A 64 -2.87 -9.95 4.97
C ASP A 64 -1.40 -9.57 4.71
N ARG A 65 -0.53 -10.05 5.59
CA ARG A 65 0.91 -9.80 5.52
C ARG A 65 1.51 -10.17 4.17
N ASP A 66 1.09 -11.30 3.60
CA ASP A 66 1.68 -11.80 2.35
C ASP A 66 1.16 -11.04 1.11
N THR A 67 -0.10 -10.61 1.15
CA THR A 67 -0.80 -10.05 -0.02
C THR A 67 -0.74 -8.54 -0.08
N ILE A 68 -0.43 -7.85 1.02
CA ILE A 68 -0.46 -6.39 1.07
C ILE A 68 0.49 -5.73 0.05
N TRP A 69 1.73 -6.21 -0.03
CA TRP A 69 2.72 -5.62 -0.95
C TRP A 69 2.37 -5.92 -2.40
N ILE A 70 2.02 -7.17 -2.71
CA ILE A 70 1.60 -7.60 -4.05
C ILE A 70 0.47 -6.69 -4.54
N SER A 71 -0.57 -6.50 -3.73
CA SER A 71 -1.69 -5.66 -4.09
C SER A 71 -1.34 -4.17 -4.16
N VAL A 72 -0.45 -3.67 -3.30
CA VAL A 72 0.07 -2.29 -3.42
C VAL A 72 0.74 -2.07 -4.78
N TYR A 73 1.60 -3.00 -5.21
CA TYR A 73 2.26 -2.91 -6.51
C TYR A 73 1.31 -3.14 -7.68
N GLU A 74 0.30 -4.01 -7.56
CA GLU A 74 -0.78 -4.13 -8.55
C GLU A 74 -1.54 -2.81 -8.74
N PHE A 75 -1.83 -2.09 -7.64
CA PHE A 75 -2.44 -0.75 -7.74
C PHE A 75 -1.50 0.22 -8.45
N MET A 76 -0.21 0.24 -8.10
CA MET A 76 0.78 1.09 -8.78
C MET A 76 0.86 0.77 -10.28
N LYS A 77 0.87 -0.52 -10.64
CA LYS A 77 0.85 -1.01 -12.02
C LYS A 77 -0.39 -0.54 -12.77
N TYR A 78 -1.57 -0.61 -12.14
CA TYR A 78 -2.81 -0.13 -12.74
C TYR A 78 -2.73 1.36 -13.09
N TYR A 79 -2.23 2.21 -12.18
CA TYR A 79 -2.04 3.64 -12.44
C TYR A 79 -0.94 3.92 -13.47
N TYR A 80 0.10 3.09 -13.50
CA TYR A 80 1.16 3.16 -14.50
C TYR A 80 0.66 2.80 -15.91
N ASN A 81 -0.15 1.75 -16.03
CA ASN A 81 -0.70 1.30 -17.31
C ASN A 81 -1.80 2.24 -17.83
N LYS A 82 -2.52 2.90 -16.93
CA LYS A 82 -3.49 3.97 -17.26
C LYS A 82 -2.82 5.30 -17.62
N LYS A 83 -1.56 5.28 -18.06
CA LYS A 83 -0.81 6.44 -18.53
C LYS A 83 -1.46 7.07 -19.75
#